data_AF-A0A1F6DRR4-F1
#
_entry.id   AF-A0A1F6DRR4-F1
#
_cell.length_a   1.000
_cell.length_b   1.000
_cell.length_c   1.000
_cell.angle_alpha   90.00
_cell.angle_beta   90.00
_cell.angle_gamma   90.00
#
_symmetry.space_group_name_H-M   'P 1'
#
loop_
_entity.id
_entity.type
_entity.pdbx_description
1 polymer ?
#
loop_
_entity_poly.entity_id
_entity_poly.type
_entity_poly.pdbx_seq_one_letter_code
_entity_poly.pdbx_strand_id
1 'polypeptide(L)'
;MTRCFGITSLLLLSFFAHGAQAQELRTGHGFICDTEAQLREIVRLTKESRNFEASAEKVNNGTDACGFATIVFFKGETVGGVWTSEGRSDIVKITIIANLRWYGAEFVAPLVQFTLLKAEGEDA
;
A
#
# COMPACT_ATOMS: atom_id res chain seq x y z
N MET A 1 -60.49 7.24 41.05
CA MET A 1 -59.94 6.03 40.41
C MET A 1 -58.87 6.48 39.42
N THR A 2 -57.63 6.11 39.73
CA THR A 2 -56.38 6.52 39.09
C THR A 2 -56.02 5.52 37.99
N ARG A 3 -55.72 5.95 36.75
CA ARG A 3 -54.90 5.17 35.80
C ARG A 3 -54.10 6.07 34.86
N CYS A 4 -52.79 6.19 35.18
CA CYS A 4 -51.72 6.52 34.24
C CYS A 4 -51.47 5.33 33.30
N PHE A 5 -51.35 5.58 32.00
CA PHE A 5 -50.63 4.76 31.03
C PHE A 5 -49.95 5.77 30.08
N GLY A 6 -48.63 5.91 29.96
CA GLY A 6 -47.55 4.97 30.21
C GLY A 6 -46.88 4.60 28.88
N ILE A 7 -46.15 5.57 28.30
CA ILE A 7 -44.92 5.50 27.48
C ILE A 7 -44.62 4.16 26.77
N THR A 8 -44.39 4.16 25.46
CA THR A 8 -43.08 3.72 24.90
C THR A 8 -42.95 4.02 23.40
N SER A 9 -42.17 5.08 23.11
CA SER A 9 -41.65 5.39 21.79
C SER A 9 -40.57 4.37 21.44
N LEU A 10 -40.89 3.40 20.57
CA LEU A 10 -39.95 2.39 20.10
C LEU A 10 -39.13 2.95 18.92
N LEU A 11 -38.16 3.83 19.23
CA LEU A 11 -37.11 4.22 18.29
C LEU A 11 -36.14 3.04 18.18
N LEU A 12 -36.40 2.14 17.23
CA LEU A 12 -35.49 1.09 16.81
C LEU A 12 -34.19 1.73 16.31
N LEU A 13 -33.16 1.65 17.16
CA LEU A 13 -31.77 1.91 16.83
C LEU A 13 -31.35 0.97 15.68
N SER A 14 -31.47 1.46 14.46
CA SER A 14 -30.73 0.93 13.30
C SER A 14 -29.25 1.23 13.53
N PHE A 15 -28.59 0.38 14.32
CA PHE A 15 -27.13 0.32 14.35
C PHE A 15 -26.68 -0.02 12.94
N PHE A 16 -26.26 0.99 12.19
CA PHE A 16 -25.47 0.82 10.98
C PHE A 16 -24.20 0.10 11.40
N ALA A 17 -24.21 -1.23 11.27
CA ALA A 17 -23.01 -2.05 11.29
C ALA A 17 -22.16 -1.61 10.09
N HIS A 18 -21.37 -0.55 10.29
CA HIS A 18 -20.23 -0.26 9.43
C HIS A 18 -19.29 -1.44 9.61
N GLY A 19 -19.39 -2.43 8.72
CA GLY A 19 -18.44 -3.51 8.65
C GLY A 19 -17.06 -2.87 8.55
N ALA A 20 -16.26 -3.02 9.61
CA ALA A 20 -14.86 -2.67 9.56
C ALA A 20 -14.25 -3.59 8.49
N GLN A 21 -14.02 -3.04 7.30
CA GLN A 21 -13.25 -3.77 6.29
C GLN A 21 -11.84 -3.90 6.85
N ALA A 22 -11.52 -5.11 7.31
CA ALA A 22 -10.18 -5.43 7.75
C ALA A 22 -9.23 -5.13 6.59
N GLN A 23 -8.21 -4.30 6.84
CA GLN A 23 -7.17 -4.07 5.84
C GLN A 23 -6.52 -5.41 5.52
N GLU A 24 -6.63 -5.82 4.27
CA GLU A 24 -6.11 -7.10 3.81
C GLU A 24 -4.58 -7.06 3.88
N LEU A 25 -4.02 -8.06 4.56
CA LEU A 25 -2.57 -8.25 4.59
C LEU A 25 -2.12 -8.85 3.26
N ARG A 26 -1.15 -8.22 2.62
CA ARG A 26 -0.64 -8.62 1.30
C ARG A 26 0.84 -8.92 1.35
N THR A 27 1.28 -9.73 0.41
CA THR A 27 2.69 -9.97 0.12
C THR A 27 3.02 -9.35 -1.23
N GLY A 28 4.17 -8.71 -1.34
CA GLY A 28 4.63 -8.09 -2.57
C GLY A 28 6.13 -8.26 -2.75
N HIS A 29 6.57 -8.22 -4.00
CA HIS A 29 7.97 -8.25 -4.39
C HIS A 29 8.20 -7.10 -5.35
N GLY A 30 9.03 -6.13 -4.99
CA GLY A 30 9.17 -4.92 -5.79
C GLY A 30 10.04 -3.86 -5.15
N PHE A 31 10.14 -2.72 -5.84
CA PHE A 31 10.76 -1.53 -5.28
C PHE A 31 9.86 -0.89 -4.24
N ILE A 32 10.47 -0.51 -3.13
CA ILE A 32 9.90 0.29 -2.07
C ILE A 32 10.75 1.54 -1.89
N CYS A 33 10.11 2.69 -1.76
CA CYS A 33 10.77 3.98 -1.59
C CYS A 33 10.14 4.77 -0.45
N ASP A 34 10.93 5.62 0.21
CA ASP A 34 10.44 6.48 1.30
C ASP A 34 9.41 7.51 0.81
N THR A 35 9.50 7.93 -0.45
CA THR A 35 8.61 8.93 -1.04
C THR A 35 8.09 8.54 -2.42
N GLU A 36 6.90 9.05 -2.76
CA GLU A 36 6.32 8.95 -4.11
C GLU A 36 7.26 9.53 -5.18
N ALA A 37 7.91 10.67 -4.88
CA ALA A 37 8.78 11.37 -5.81
C ALA A 37 10.01 10.52 -6.21
N GLN A 38 10.62 9.84 -5.24
CA GLN A 38 11.74 8.92 -5.50
C GLN A 38 11.30 7.76 -6.40
N LEU A 39 10.14 7.15 -6.13
CA LEU A 39 9.62 6.07 -6.94
C LEU A 39 9.31 6.51 -8.38
N ARG A 40 8.72 7.70 -8.57
CA ARG A 40 8.51 8.29 -9.90
C ARG A 40 9.81 8.51 -10.64
N GLU A 41 10.84 8.97 -9.95
CA GLU A 41 12.15 9.21 -10.55
C GLU A 41 12.82 7.90 -10.98
N ILE A 42 12.72 6.82 -10.18
CA ILE A 42 13.18 5.48 -10.61
C ILE A 42 12.48 5.06 -11.89
N VAL A 43 11.15 5.19 -11.96
CA VAL A 43 10.38 4.83 -13.17
C VAL A 43 10.82 5.66 -14.37
N ARG A 44 11.06 6.96 -14.18
CA ARG A 44 11.54 7.86 -15.22
C ARG A 44 12.91 7.42 -15.74
N LEU A 45 13.87 7.22 -14.84
CA LEU A 45 15.24 6.81 -15.17
C LEU A 45 15.30 5.42 -15.81
N THR A 46 14.44 4.50 -15.38
CA THR A 46 14.41 3.14 -15.92
C THR A 46 13.96 3.12 -17.38
N LYS A 47 13.11 4.05 -17.82
CA LYS A 47 12.73 4.18 -19.24
C LYS A 47 13.94 4.51 -20.13
N GLU A 48 14.93 5.20 -19.58
CA GLU A 48 16.16 5.56 -20.30
C GLU A 48 17.20 4.43 -20.22
N SER A 49 17.45 3.93 -19.02
CA SER A 49 18.55 2.99 -18.75
C SER A 49 18.21 1.51 -19.00
N ARG A 50 16.91 1.17 -19.00
CA ARG A 50 16.39 -0.21 -18.90
C ARG A 50 16.97 -1.00 -17.72
N ASN A 51 17.50 -0.31 -16.71
CA ASN A 51 18.12 -0.90 -15.54
C ASN A 51 17.57 -0.24 -14.28
N PHE A 52 16.71 -0.97 -13.57
CA PHE A 52 16.09 -0.50 -12.34
C PHE A 52 17.10 -0.30 -11.20
N GLU A 53 18.11 -1.17 -11.07
CA GLU A 53 19.11 -1.10 -10.01
C GLU A 53 19.97 0.16 -10.15
N ALA A 54 20.48 0.43 -11.35
CA ALA A 54 21.22 1.66 -11.64
C ALA A 54 20.36 2.92 -11.46
N SER A 55 19.06 2.83 -11.76
CA SER A 55 18.12 3.92 -11.53
C SER A 55 17.88 4.18 -10.04
N ALA A 56 17.78 3.11 -9.25
CA ALA A 56 17.66 3.20 -7.79
C ALA A 56 18.93 3.77 -7.15
N GLU A 57 20.12 3.32 -7.56
CA GLU A 57 21.40 3.86 -7.07
C GLU A 57 21.50 5.37 -7.29
N LYS A 58 21.09 5.85 -8.48
CA LYS A 58 21.08 7.28 -8.80
C LYS A 58 20.09 8.08 -7.94
N VAL A 59 18.92 7.53 -7.63
CA VAL A 59 17.92 8.16 -6.75
C VAL A 59 18.38 8.17 -5.30
N ASN A 60 19.02 7.08 -4.89
CA ASN A 60 19.58 6.89 -3.55
C ASN A 60 20.71 7.88 -3.27
N ASN A 61 21.59 8.13 -4.24
CA ASN A 61 22.67 9.14 -4.13
C ASN A 61 23.45 9.05 -2.79
N GLY A 62 23.81 7.83 -2.39
CA GLY A 62 24.50 7.56 -1.11
C GLY A 62 23.60 7.42 0.13
N THR A 63 22.28 7.40 -0.06
CA THR A 63 21.27 7.09 0.98
C THR A 63 20.55 5.78 0.65
N ASP A 64 19.80 5.20 1.61
CA ASP A 64 19.01 3.97 1.39
C ASP A 64 17.52 4.28 1.20
N ALA A 65 17.21 5.30 0.41
CA ALA A 65 15.84 5.80 0.24
C ALA A 65 14.91 4.88 -0.56
N CYS A 66 15.46 4.08 -1.45
CA CYS A 66 14.75 3.09 -2.24
C CYS A 66 15.50 1.76 -2.23
N GLY A 67 14.76 0.67 -2.21
CA GLY A 67 15.31 -0.69 -2.25
C GLY A 67 14.36 -1.67 -2.91
N PHE A 68 14.88 -2.83 -3.30
CA PHE A 68 14.08 -3.93 -3.83
C PHE A 68 13.93 -5.01 -2.76
N ALA A 69 12.69 -5.36 -2.42
CA ALA A 69 12.43 -6.29 -1.32
C ALA A 69 11.16 -7.12 -1.55
N THR A 70 11.14 -8.29 -0.90
CA THR A 70 9.91 -9.05 -0.68
C THR A 70 9.38 -8.70 0.70
N ILE A 71 8.15 -8.21 0.77
CA ILE A 71 7.57 -7.63 1.99
C ILE A 71 6.16 -8.13 2.24
N VAL A 72 5.77 -8.09 3.51
CA VAL A 72 4.39 -8.25 3.97
C VAL A 72 3.90 -6.88 4.42
N PHE A 73 2.76 -6.44 3.90
CA PHE A 73 2.29 -5.06 4.05
C PHE A 73 0.76 -4.94 4.03
N PHE A 74 0.29 -3.81 4.56
CA PHE A 74 -1.08 -3.34 4.34
C PHE A 74 -1.10 -2.35 3.18
N LYS A 75 -2.00 -2.58 2.21
CA LYS A 75 -2.26 -1.64 1.11
C LYS A 75 -2.98 -0.40 1.67
N GLY A 76 -2.41 0.77 1.45
CA GLY A 76 -3.03 2.06 1.77
C GLY A 76 -3.61 2.73 0.52
N GLU A 77 -3.50 4.06 0.48
CA GLU A 77 -4.02 4.89 -0.59
C GLU A 77 -3.22 4.75 -1.89
N THR A 78 -3.92 4.65 -3.03
CA THR A 78 -3.33 4.87 -4.35
C THR A 78 -3.18 6.36 -4.57
N VAL A 79 -1.93 6.84 -4.68
CA VAL A 79 -1.60 8.27 -4.80
C VAL A 79 -1.31 8.70 -6.23
N GLY A 80 -1.26 7.75 -7.17
CA GLY A 80 -1.15 8.05 -8.59
C GLY A 80 -0.96 6.81 -9.45
N GLY A 81 -0.68 7.02 -10.73
CA GLY A 81 -0.35 5.94 -11.67
C GLY A 81 0.83 6.31 -12.56
N VAL A 82 1.51 5.29 -13.07
CA VAL A 82 2.63 5.37 -14.01
C VAL A 82 2.52 4.27 -15.06
N TRP A 83 3.13 4.52 -16.22
CA TRP A 83 3.33 3.50 -17.24
C TRP A 83 4.74 2.92 -17.12
N THR A 84 4.82 1.62 -16.91
CA THR A 84 6.07 0.84 -16.93
C THR A 84 6.14 0.03 -18.23
N SER A 85 7.20 -0.75 -18.43
CA SER A 85 7.29 -1.70 -19.54
C SER A 85 6.26 -2.83 -19.44
N GLU A 86 5.69 -3.07 -18.26
CA GLU A 86 4.72 -4.15 -18.00
C GLU A 86 3.27 -3.70 -18.09
N GLY A 87 3.02 -2.43 -18.40
CA GLY A 87 1.68 -1.85 -18.47
C GLY A 87 1.48 -0.71 -17.47
N ARG A 88 0.22 -0.46 -17.11
CA ARG A 88 -0.09 0.55 -16.10
C ARG A 88 0.20 -0.01 -14.71
N SER A 89 0.70 0.85 -13.84
CA SER A 89 0.91 0.52 -12.44
C SER A 89 0.49 1.69 -11.58
N ASP A 90 -0.17 1.39 -10.47
CA ASP A 90 -0.54 2.34 -9.45
C ASP A 90 0.63 2.57 -8.49
N ILE A 91 0.88 3.83 -8.15
CA ILE A 91 1.76 4.17 -7.03
C ILE A 91 0.91 4.15 -5.77
N VAL A 92 1.29 3.29 -4.84
CA VAL A 92 0.49 3.00 -3.65
C VAL A 92 1.33 3.23 -2.40
N LYS A 93 0.73 3.94 -1.45
CA LYS A 93 1.25 4.06 -0.09
C LYS A 93 0.98 2.75 0.65
N ILE A 94 2.01 2.14 1.20
CA ILE A 94 1.95 0.86 1.90
C ILE A 94 2.48 0.99 3.33
N THR A 95 1.99 0.14 4.23
CA THR A 95 2.57 -0.01 5.57
C THR A 95 3.20 -1.39 5.68
N ILE A 96 4.53 -1.44 5.69
CA ILE A 96 5.33 -2.67 5.78
C ILE A 96 5.36 -3.13 7.24
N ILE A 97 5.15 -4.42 7.46
CA ILE A 97 5.22 -5.02 8.79
C ILE A 97 6.25 -6.15 8.89
N ALA A 98 6.69 -6.72 7.77
CA ALA A 98 7.75 -7.71 7.75
C ALA A 98 8.48 -7.75 6.40
N ASN A 99 9.77 -8.13 6.47
CA ASN A 99 10.56 -8.53 5.32
C ASN A 99 10.48 -10.05 5.17
N LEU A 100 10.25 -10.55 3.95
CA LEU A 100 10.32 -11.98 3.67
C LEU A 100 11.75 -12.35 3.26
N ARG A 101 12.34 -13.26 4.05
CA ARG A 101 13.66 -13.85 3.84
C ARG A 101 13.50 -15.33 3.50
N TRP A 102 14.58 -15.97 3.05
CA TRP A 102 14.59 -17.40 2.75
C TRP A 102 14.26 -18.28 3.98
N TYR A 103 14.49 -17.77 5.19
CA TYR A 103 14.23 -18.46 6.45
C TYR A 103 12.89 -18.08 7.10
N GLY A 104 12.07 -17.23 6.46
CA GLY A 104 10.76 -16.82 6.95
C GLY A 104 10.57 -15.30 7.01
N ALA A 105 9.55 -14.87 7.76
CA ALA A 105 9.22 -13.47 7.94
C ALA A 105 10.00 -12.84 9.09
N GLU A 106 10.71 -11.76 8.79
CA GLU A 106 11.39 -10.90 9.76
C GLU A 106 10.50 -9.68 10.03
N PHE A 107 9.80 -9.67 11.17
CA PHE A 107 8.92 -8.55 11.53
C PHE A 107 9.73 -7.29 11.84
N VAL A 108 9.22 -6.16 11.37
CA VAL A 108 9.81 -4.84 11.56
C VAL A 108 8.82 -3.91 12.24
N ALA A 109 9.33 -2.80 12.80
CA ALA A 109 8.44 -1.71 13.20
C ALA A 109 7.65 -1.23 11.97
N PRO A 110 6.33 -0.98 12.08
CA PRO A 110 5.52 -0.55 10.96
C PRO A 110 6.13 0.66 10.25
N LEU A 111 6.41 0.50 8.96
CA LEU A 111 7.08 1.51 8.15
C LEU A 111 6.21 1.88 6.96
N VAL A 112 5.97 3.18 6.77
CA VAL A 112 5.19 3.69 5.64
C VAL A 112 6.13 3.99 4.47
N GLN A 113 5.88 3.37 3.33
CA GLN A 113 6.65 3.54 2.10
C GLN A 113 5.73 3.54 0.87
N PHE A 114 6.30 3.73 -0.31
CA PHE A 114 5.61 3.75 -1.58
C PHE A 114 6.12 2.64 -2.49
N THR A 115 5.21 1.99 -3.20
CA THR A 115 5.54 0.93 -4.17
C THR A 115 4.66 1.02 -5.41
N LEU A 116 5.00 0.23 -6.43
CA LEU A 116 4.17 0.03 -7.62
C LEU A 116 3.39 -1.26 -7.49
N LEU A 117 2.08 -1.20 -7.67
CA LEU A 117 1.22 -2.36 -7.87
C LEU A 117 0.62 -2.30 -9.27
N LYS A 118 0.46 -3.44 -9.94
CA LYS A 118 -0.31 -3.48 -11.20
C LYS A 118 -1.71 -2.92 -10.94
N ALA A 119 -2.25 -2.13 -11.87
CA ALA A 119 -3.57 -1.57 -11.69
C ALA A 119 -4.61 -2.70 -11.72
N GLU A 120 -5.59 -2.63 -10.82
CA GLU A 120 -6.63 -3.66 -10.73
C GLU A 120 -7.46 -3.68 -12.04
N GLY A 121 -7.61 -4.85 -12.66
CA GLY A 121 -8.38 -5.03 -13.90
C GLY A 121 -7.58 -5.18 -15.19
N GLU A 122 -6.25 -5.17 -15.15
CA GLU A 122 -5.39 -5.48 -16.32
C GLU A 122 -5.09 -6.98 -16.51
N ASP A 123 -5.56 -7.85 -15.60
CA ASP A 123 -5.46 -9.32 -15.70
C ASP A 123 -6.76 -9.96 -16.28
N ALA A 124 -7.45 -9.29 -17.22
CA ALA A 124 -8.66 -9.80 -17.88
C ALA A 124 -8.43 -10.22 -19.33
#